data_AF-A0AA96DIV1-F1
#
_entry.id   AF-A0AA96DIV1-F1
#
_cell.length_a   1.000
_cell.length_b   1.000
_cell.length_c   1.000
_cell.angle_alpha   90.00
_cell.angle_beta   90.00
_cell.angle_gamma   90.00
#
_symmetry.space_group_name_H-M   'P 1'
#
loop_
_entity.id
_entity.type
_entity.pdbx_description
1 polymer ?
#
loop_
_entity_poly.entity_id
_entity_poly.type
_entity_poly.pdbx_seq_one_letter_code
_entity_poly.pdbx_strand_id
1 'polypeptide(L)'
;MNKLLKVEYRTLNNWKNGARTELYNLLSSLDYESAKKLLTLGDKESYVRVLENEKYFDSQLDFEKELYPLLLNRDVNIWKKLSKDTSLSKQARIRSAYLYVYLSKNQLKLSFKIDKYKGLFSFFHKSKSEDGDGYARMFGLKNGLDNSRFTQYKNTGIF
;
A
#
# COMPACT_ATOMS: atom_id res chain seq x y z
N MET A 1 23.54 0.98 -10.83
CA MET A 1 24.61 1.73 -10.14
C MET A 1 24.73 3.19 -10.56
N ASN A 2 25.05 3.55 -11.83
CA ASN A 2 25.18 4.97 -12.26
C ASN A 2 23.98 5.86 -11.90
N LYS A 3 22.78 5.45 -12.35
CA LYS A 3 21.52 6.15 -12.02
C LYS A 3 21.21 6.16 -10.52
N LEU A 4 21.74 5.18 -9.78
CA LEU A 4 21.45 4.96 -8.37
C LEU A 4 22.29 5.85 -7.46
N LEU A 5 23.58 5.99 -7.79
CA LEU A 5 24.56 6.75 -7.00
C LEU A 5 24.75 8.18 -7.53
N LYS A 6 24.02 8.56 -8.61
CA LYS A 6 24.14 9.84 -9.33
C LYS A 6 25.60 10.20 -9.68
N VAL A 7 26.39 9.19 -10.05
CA VAL A 7 27.78 9.34 -10.49
C VAL A 7 27.91 8.92 -11.95
N GLU A 8 28.87 9.55 -12.62
CA GLU A 8 29.16 9.31 -14.03
C GLU A 8 29.72 7.91 -14.28
N TYR A 9 29.48 7.39 -15.49
CA TYR A 9 29.97 6.08 -15.92
C TYR A 9 31.48 5.92 -15.76
N ARG A 10 32.23 6.99 -16.05
CA ARG A 10 33.68 7.01 -15.94
C ARG A 10 34.14 6.84 -14.49
N THR A 11 33.45 7.48 -13.54
CA THR A 11 33.70 7.38 -12.10
C THR A 11 33.41 5.98 -11.59
N LEU A 12 32.31 5.36 -12.04
CA LEU A 12 31.97 3.99 -11.66
C LEU A 12 32.92 2.94 -12.26
N ASN A 13 33.44 3.15 -13.48
CA ASN A 13 34.49 2.31 -14.05
C ASN A 13 35.83 2.46 -13.31
N ASN A 14 36.15 3.66 -12.83
CA ASN A 14 37.31 3.87 -11.98
C ASN A 14 37.15 3.12 -10.65
N TRP A 15 35.95 3.13 -10.06
CA TRP A 15 35.69 2.38 -8.83
C TRP A 15 35.77 0.87 -9.04
N LYS A 16 35.33 0.36 -10.20
CA LYS A 16 35.40 -1.06 -10.57
C LYS A 16 36.83 -1.57 -10.74
N ASN A 17 37.73 -0.75 -11.28
CA ASN A 17 39.08 -1.17 -11.70
C ASN A 17 40.22 -0.47 -10.94
N GLY A 18 39.91 0.23 -9.85
CA GLY A 18 40.84 1.13 -9.15
C GLY A 18 40.82 0.95 -7.64
N ALA A 19 41.24 1.98 -6.90
CA ALA A 19 41.42 1.91 -5.44
C ALA A 19 40.13 1.67 -4.63
N ARG A 20 38.95 1.72 -5.26
CA ARG A 20 37.64 1.53 -4.61
C ARG A 20 36.92 0.25 -5.06
N THR A 21 37.67 -0.74 -5.54
CA THR A 21 37.11 -2.01 -6.05
C THR A 21 36.31 -2.77 -5.00
N GLU A 22 36.73 -2.74 -3.73
CA GLU A 22 35.97 -3.37 -2.64
C GLU A 22 34.62 -2.69 -2.39
N LEU A 23 34.59 -1.35 -2.39
CA LEU A 23 33.34 -0.59 -2.29
C LEU A 23 32.42 -0.86 -3.49
N TYR A 24 32.99 -0.94 -4.70
CA TYR A 24 32.24 -1.32 -5.90
C TYR A 24 31.64 -2.72 -5.76
N ASN A 25 32.42 -3.69 -5.31
CA ASN A 25 31.98 -5.07 -5.12
C ASN A 25 30.87 -5.15 -4.06
N LEU A 26 31.02 -4.47 -2.92
CA LEU A 26 30.01 -4.37 -1.88
C LEU A 26 28.70 -3.78 -2.43
N LEU A 27 28.77 -2.62 -3.10
CA LEU A 27 27.60 -1.96 -3.69
C LEU A 27 26.97 -2.76 -4.82
N SER A 28 27.75 -3.55 -5.55
CA SER A 28 27.27 -4.44 -6.60
C SER A 28 26.63 -5.73 -6.06
N SER A 29 27.02 -6.15 -4.86
CA SER A 29 26.46 -7.31 -4.14
C SER A 29 25.15 -7.00 -3.43
N LEU A 30 24.84 -5.71 -3.21
CA LEU A 30 23.53 -5.29 -2.73
C LEU A 30 22.50 -5.58 -3.83
N ASP A 31 21.74 -6.66 -3.66
CA ASP A 31 20.58 -6.96 -4.50
C ASP A 31 19.53 -5.87 -4.27
N TYR A 32 19.65 -4.81 -5.06
CA TYR A 32 18.80 -3.64 -5.02
C TYR A 32 17.34 -3.99 -5.21
N GLU A 33 17.03 -4.97 -6.05
CA GLU A 33 15.63 -5.37 -6.27
C GLU A 33 15.08 -6.10 -5.05
N SER A 34 15.89 -6.91 -4.37
CA SER A 34 15.51 -7.50 -3.08
C SER A 34 15.45 -6.47 -1.95
N ALA A 35 16.38 -5.52 -1.86
CA ALA A 35 16.36 -4.45 -0.87
C ALA A 35 15.16 -3.49 -1.09
N LYS A 36 14.87 -3.16 -2.35
CA LYS A 36 13.67 -2.39 -2.72
C LYS A 36 12.41 -3.17 -2.39
N LYS A 37 12.35 -4.48 -2.68
CA LYS A 37 11.24 -5.35 -2.25
C LYS A 37 11.06 -5.34 -0.73
N LEU A 38 12.15 -5.43 0.04
CA LEU A 38 12.15 -5.35 1.51
C LEU A 38 11.73 -3.98 2.04
N LEU A 39 12.08 -2.89 1.35
CA LEU A 39 11.62 -1.54 1.67
C LEU A 39 10.14 -1.30 1.29
N THR A 40 9.63 -1.99 0.26
CA THR A 40 8.21 -1.94 -0.17
C THR A 40 7.32 -2.93 0.57
N LEU A 41 7.89 -3.90 1.29
CA LEU A 41 7.18 -4.70 2.27
C LEU A 41 6.84 -3.76 3.43
N GLY A 42 5.70 -3.08 3.32
CA GLY A 42 5.16 -2.28 4.40
C GLY A 42 5.19 -3.10 5.68
N ASP A 43 5.73 -2.53 6.75
CA ASP A 43 5.65 -3.16 8.06
C ASP A 43 4.15 -3.41 8.38
N LYS A 44 3.84 -4.48 9.13
CA LYS A 44 2.47 -4.78 9.56
C LYS A 44 1.83 -3.52 10.14
N GLU A 45 2.59 -2.71 10.86
CA GLU A 45 2.16 -1.44 11.42
C GLU A 45 1.64 -0.45 10.36
N SER A 46 2.30 -0.31 9.21
CA SER A 46 1.84 0.57 8.11
C SER A 46 0.47 0.15 7.58
N TYR A 47 0.26 -1.16 7.39
CA TYR A 47 -1.05 -1.68 6.99
C TYR A 47 -2.11 -1.43 8.07
N VAL A 48 -1.75 -1.65 9.35
CA VAL A 48 -2.67 -1.42 10.47
C VAL A 48 -3.06 0.04 10.57
N ARG A 49 -2.12 0.99 10.45
CA ARG A 49 -2.40 2.43 10.48
C ARG A 49 -3.43 2.82 9.44
N VAL A 50 -3.23 2.39 8.19
CA VAL A 50 -4.14 2.65 7.07
C VAL A 50 -5.53 2.03 7.29
N LEU A 51 -5.60 0.81 7.83
CA LEU A 51 -6.88 0.15 8.09
C LEU A 51 -7.63 0.74 9.29
N GLU A 52 -6.91 1.15 10.32
CA GLU A 52 -7.40 1.80 11.53
C GLU A 52 -7.36 3.34 11.39
N ASN A 53 -7.62 3.85 10.18
CA ASN A 53 -7.30 5.24 9.80
C ASN A 53 -7.89 6.33 10.69
N GLU A 54 -8.98 6.06 11.42
CA GLU A 54 -9.60 6.97 12.39
C GLU A 54 -8.67 7.39 13.52
N LYS A 55 -7.69 6.54 13.85
CA LYS A 55 -6.75 6.77 14.95
C LYS A 55 -5.52 7.57 14.51
N TYR A 56 -5.25 7.64 13.21
CA TYR A 56 -3.94 8.05 12.70
C TYR A 56 -3.99 9.18 11.68
N PHE A 57 -5.13 9.43 11.04
CA PHE A 57 -5.22 10.40 9.97
C PHE A 57 -6.39 11.34 10.20
N ASP A 58 -6.13 12.64 10.10
CA ASP A 58 -7.17 13.66 10.04
C ASP A 58 -7.41 14.16 8.61
N SER A 59 -6.47 13.89 7.70
CA SER A 59 -6.42 14.35 6.31
C SER A 59 -6.48 13.18 5.35
N GLN A 60 -7.31 13.30 4.31
CA GLN A 60 -7.38 12.30 3.24
C GLN A 60 -6.05 12.20 2.47
N LEU A 61 -5.37 13.32 2.27
CA LEU A 61 -4.10 13.33 1.54
C LEU A 61 -3.03 12.51 2.26
N ASP A 62 -2.93 12.64 3.59
CA ASP A 62 -1.92 11.91 4.37
C ASP A 62 -2.25 10.43 4.48
N PHE A 63 -3.54 10.10 4.59
CA PHE A 63 -4.02 8.72 4.46
C PHE A 63 -3.63 8.11 3.11
N GLU A 64 -3.86 8.82 2.00
CA GLU A 64 -3.55 8.31 0.66
C GLU A 64 -2.04 8.19 0.42
N LYS A 65 -1.22 9.10 0.97
CA LYS A 65 0.25 9.02 0.95
C LYS A 65 0.77 7.74 1.59
N GLU A 66 0.16 7.27 2.69
CA GLU A 66 0.53 5.99 3.31
C GLU A 66 -0.12 4.79 2.58
N LEU A 67 -1.37 4.91 2.12
CA LEU A 67 -2.12 3.81 1.49
C LEU A 67 -1.58 3.45 0.09
N TYR A 68 -1.41 4.42 -0.80
CA TYR A 68 -1.17 4.14 -2.21
C TYR A 68 0.12 3.36 -2.49
N PRO A 69 1.26 3.63 -1.82
CA PRO A 69 2.44 2.77 -1.91
C PRO A 69 2.14 1.31 -1.56
N LEU A 70 1.31 1.06 -0.54
CA LEU A 70 0.93 -0.30 -0.12
C LEU A 70 0.05 -0.99 -1.17
N LEU A 71 -0.81 -0.24 -1.86
CA LEU A 71 -1.65 -0.78 -2.94
C LEU A 71 -0.88 -1.14 -4.20
N LEU A 72 0.30 -0.53 -4.43
CA LEU A 72 1.19 -0.90 -5.52
C LEU A 72 2.00 -2.18 -5.23
N ASN A 73 1.93 -2.71 -4.00
CA ASN A 73 2.56 -3.98 -3.65
C ASN A 73 1.90 -5.13 -4.43
N ARG A 74 2.71 -6.05 -4.97
CA ARG A 74 2.23 -7.20 -5.74
C ARG A 74 1.54 -8.27 -4.89
N ASP A 75 1.86 -8.37 -3.60
CA ASP A 75 1.24 -9.38 -2.73
C ASP A 75 -0.10 -8.91 -2.16
N VAL A 76 -1.15 -9.11 -2.96
CA VAL A 76 -2.52 -8.82 -2.55
C VAL A 76 -3.00 -9.69 -1.37
N ASN A 77 -2.34 -10.82 -1.08
CA ASN A 77 -2.79 -11.74 -0.03
C ASN A 77 -2.62 -11.18 1.38
N ILE A 78 -1.78 -10.15 1.55
CA ILE A 78 -1.65 -9.45 2.83
C ILE A 78 -3.00 -8.87 3.25
N TRP A 79 -3.74 -8.22 2.34
CA TRP A 79 -5.08 -7.69 2.60
C TRP A 79 -6.10 -8.80 2.95
N LYS A 80 -5.98 -9.97 2.32
CA LYS A 80 -6.80 -11.15 2.65
C LYS A 80 -6.47 -11.73 4.02
N LYS A 81 -5.20 -11.71 4.42
CA LYS A 81 -4.75 -12.17 5.74
C LYS A 81 -5.27 -11.23 6.83
N LEU A 82 -5.12 -9.92 6.63
CA LEU A 82 -5.54 -8.89 7.59
C LEU A 82 -7.06 -8.83 7.77
N SER A 83 -7.85 -9.14 6.75
CA SER A 83 -9.32 -9.22 6.92
C SER A 83 -9.78 -10.35 7.85
N LYS A 84 -8.91 -11.35 8.07
CA LYS A 84 -9.14 -12.46 9.00
C LYS A 84 -8.47 -12.25 10.36
N ASP A 85 -7.56 -11.28 10.50
CA ASP A 85 -6.84 -11.01 11.74
C ASP A 85 -7.82 -10.48 12.81
N THR A 86 -8.02 -11.25 13.88
CA THR A 86 -8.95 -10.92 14.96
C THR A 86 -8.41 -9.87 15.93
N SER A 87 -7.12 -9.53 15.85
CA SER A 87 -6.55 -8.41 16.61
C SER A 87 -6.98 -7.04 16.08
N LEU A 88 -7.48 -6.99 14.84
CA LEU A 88 -7.99 -5.76 14.20
C LEU A 88 -9.47 -5.54 14.48
N SER A 89 -9.88 -4.27 14.48
CA SER A 89 -11.30 -3.92 14.57
C SER A 89 -12.10 -4.53 13.40
N LYS A 90 -13.41 -4.71 13.61
CA LYS A 90 -14.30 -5.16 12.54
C LYS A 90 -14.23 -4.25 11.32
N GLN A 91 -14.14 -2.95 11.54
CA GLN A 91 -14.02 -1.95 10.49
C GLN A 91 -12.71 -2.08 9.70
N ALA A 92 -11.56 -2.22 10.37
CA ALA A 92 -10.28 -2.46 9.71
C ALA A 92 -10.32 -3.74 8.87
N ARG A 93 -10.93 -4.80 9.39
CA ARG A 93 -11.10 -6.06 8.67
C ARG A 93 -12.00 -5.92 7.43
N ILE A 94 -13.06 -5.12 7.52
CA ILE A 94 -13.93 -4.78 6.37
C ILE A 94 -13.13 -3.99 5.32
N ARG A 95 -12.42 -2.92 5.72
CA ARG A 95 -11.56 -2.13 4.83
C ARG A 95 -10.52 -3.00 4.13
N SER A 96 -9.92 -3.95 4.85
CA SER A 96 -8.92 -4.87 4.31
C SER A 96 -9.53 -5.86 3.31
N ALA A 97 -10.72 -6.40 3.59
CA ALA A 97 -11.42 -7.27 2.65
C ALA A 97 -11.79 -6.51 1.38
N TYR A 98 -12.29 -5.29 1.54
CA TYR A 98 -12.56 -4.37 0.45
C TYR A 98 -11.32 -4.15 -0.44
N LEU A 99 -10.17 -3.80 0.14
CA LEU A 99 -8.93 -3.60 -0.62
C LEU A 99 -8.45 -4.86 -1.36
N TYR A 100 -8.60 -6.04 -0.74
CA TYR A 100 -8.31 -7.30 -1.42
C TYR A 100 -9.18 -7.50 -2.66
N VAL A 101 -10.50 -7.30 -2.56
CA VAL A 101 -11.41 -7.45 -3.70
C VAL A 101 -11.14 -6.39 -4.75
N TYR A 102 -10.89 -5.15 -4.34
CA TYR A 102 -10.56 -4.06 -5.24
C TYR A 102 -9.32 -4.37 -6.08
N LEU A 103 -8.25 -4.89 -5.48
CA LEU A 103 -6.99 -5.21 -6.18
C LEU A 103 -7.05 -6.51 -6.97
N SER A 104 -7.60 -7.58 -6.39
CA SER A 104 -7.57 -8.93 -6.98
C SER A 104 -8.74 -9.22 -7.90
N LYS A 105 -9.83 -8.45 -7.80
CA LYS A 105 -11.12 -8.69 -8.44
C LYS A 105 -11.79 -10.01 -8.04
N ASN A 106 -11.22 -10.73 -7.08
CA ASN A 106 -11.75 -11.97 -6.55
C ASN A 106 -12.64 -11.69 -5.34
N GLN A 107 -13.82 -12.30 -5.30
CA GLN A 107 -14.73 -12.13 -4.17
C GLN A 107 -14.13 -12.68 -2.86
N LEU A 108 -14.41 -12.00 -1.75
CA LEU A 108 -13.97 -12.42 -0.42
C LEU A 108 -15.13 -12.35 0.56
N LYS A 109 -15.46 -13.51 1.16
CA LYS A 109 -16.45 -13.59 2.23
C LYS A 109 -15.78 -13.32 3.58
N LEU A 110 -16.33 -12.37 4.33
CA LEU A 110 -15.92 -12.11 5.71
C LEU A 110 -16.42 -13.21 6.64
N SER A 111 -15.69 -13.44 7.74
CA SER A 111 -16.05 -14.44 8.75
C SER A 111 -17.23 -14.01 9.65
N PHE A 112 -17.84 -12.85 9.38
CA PHE A 112 -18.93 -12.26 10.13
C PHE A 112 -19.93 -11.60 9.18
N LYS A 113 -21.19 -11.47 9.62
CA LYS A 113 -22.24 -10.85 8.82
C LYS A 113 -22.03 -9.34 8.71
N ILE A 114 -22.04 -8.83 7.49
CA ILE A 114 -21.79 -7.41 7.17
C ILE A 114 -23.04 -6.56 7.42
N ASP A 115 -24.24 -7.14 7.35
CA ASP A 115 -25.52 -6.40 7.43
C ASP A 115 -25.63 -5.49 8.65
N LYS A 116 -25.06 -5.92 9.79
CA LYS A 116 -25.04 -5.14 11.04
C LYS A 116 -24.16 -3.89 10.98
N TYR A 117 -23.27 -3.80 10.00
CA TYR A 117 -22.28 -2.74 9.84
C TYR A 117 -22.51 -1.89 8.59
N LYS A 118 -23.51 -2.24 7.79
CA LYS A 118 -23.84 -1.55 6.54
C LYS A 118 -24.14 -0.08 6.81
N GLY A 119 -23.40 0.81 6.15
CA GLY A 119 -23.57 2.24 6.30
C GLY A 119 -23.12 2.79 7.66
N LEU A 120 -22.41 2.01 8.49
CA LEU A 120 -21.78 2.55 9.72
C LEU A 120 -20.39 3.09 9.44
N PHE A 121 -19.62 2.37 8.62
CA PHE A 121 -18.21 2.62 8.41
C PHE A 121 -17.91 3.20 7.03
N SER A 122 -16.86 4.01 6.95
CA SER A 122 -16.31 4.51 5.69
C SER A 122 -14.96 3.87 5.40
N PHE A 123 -14.56 3.79 4.13
CA PHE A 123 -13.19 3.42 3.76
C PHE A 123 -12.20 4.44 4.34
N PHE A 124 -12.33 5.72 3.98
CA PHE A 124 -11.73 6.82 4.73
C PHE A 124 -12.77 7.50 5.63
N HIS A 125 -12.53 7.50 6.94
CA HIS A 125 -13.53 7.87 7.95
C HIS A 125 -14.14 9.28 7.81
N LYS A 126 -13.35 10.27 7.38
CA LYS A 126 -13.80 11.67 7.21
C LYS A 126 -14.32 12.00 5.81
N SER A 127 -14.23 11.07 4.85
CA SER A 127 -14.72 11.36 3.50
C SER A 127 -16.25 11.35 3.44
N LYS A 128 -16.80 12.39 2.82
CA LYS A 128 -18.24 12.64 2.65
C LYS A 128 -18.81 12.09 1.33
N SER A 129 -17.96 11.65 0.40
CA SER A 129 -18.42 11.15 -0.91
C SER A 129 -18.98 9.73 -0.79
N GLU A 130 -20.16 9.46 -1.34
CA GLU A 130 -20.85 8.17 -1.17
C GLU A 130 -20.45 7.08 -2.18
N ASP A 131 -19.63 7.40 -3.19
CA ASP A 131 -19.27 6.45 -4.24
C ASP A 131 -17.85 6.70 -4.74
N GLY A 132 -17.07 5.62 -4.87
CA GLY A 132 -15.70 5.67 -5.40
C GLY A 132 -15.49 4.65 -6.51
N ASP A 133 -15.65 3.36 -6.19
CA ASP A 133 -15.25 2.26 -7.08
C ASP A 133 -16.28 1.12 -7.21
N GLY A 134 -17.45 1.26 -6.61
CA GLY A 134 -18.52 0.25 -6.59
C GLY A 134 -18.29 -0.96 -5.67
N TYR A 135 -17.04 -1.31 -5.35
CA TYR A 135 -16.72 -2.47 -4.49
C TYR A 135 -16.98 -2.18 -3.01
N ALA A 136 -16.82 -0.93 -2.57
CA ALA A 136 -17.05 -0.51 -1.19
C ALA A 136 -18.45 -0.91 -0.66
N ARG A 137 -19.48 -0.79 -1.51
CA ARG A 137 -20.87 -1.15 -1.18
C ARG A 137 -21.07 -2.63 -0.87
N MET A 138 -20.31 -3.52 -1.53
CA MET A 138 -20.35 -4.97 -1.25
C MET A 138 -19.93 -5.28 0.18
N PHE A 139 -19.16 -4.38 0.79
CA PHE A 139 -18.64 -4.48 2.15
C PHE A 139 -19.37 -3.57 3.14
N GLY A 140 -20.46 -2.92 2.71
CA GLY A 140 -21.26 -2.03 3.54
C GLY A 140 -20.56 -0.72 3.91
N LEU A 141 -19.48 -0.36 3.22
CA LEU A 141 -18.76 0.90 3.44
C LEU A 141 -19.50 2.06 2.77
N LYS A 142 -19.51 3.23 3.42
CA LYS A 142 -20.11 4.47 2.91
C LYS A 142 -19.37 5.05 1.70
N ASN A 143 -18.09 4.76 1.58
CA ASN A 143 -17.22 5.29 0.53
C ASN A 143 -16.12 4.29 0.17
N GLY A 144 -15.49 4.51 -0.99
CA GLY A 144 -14.41 3.68 -1.51
C GLY A 144 -13.19 4.50 -1.89
N LEU A 145 -12.22 3.82 -2.49
CA LEU A 145 -11.02 4.41 -3.07
C LEU A 145 -11.41 5.33 -4.24
N ASP A 146 -10.77 6.49 -4.31
CA ASP A 146 -10.83 7.33 -5.49
C ASP A 146 -9.91 6.74 -6.58
N ASN A 147 -10.53 6.12 -7.58
CA ASN A 147 -9.82 5.50 -8.70
C ASN A 147 -9.01 6.49 -9.52
N SER A 148 -9.48 7.74 -9.65
CA SER A 148 -8.79 8.77 -10.42
C SER A 148 -7.49 9.15 -9.74
N ARG A 149 -7.55 9.46 -8.44
CA ARG A 149 -6.38 9.80 -7.62
C ARG A 149 -5.39 8.64 -7.54
N PHE A 150 -5.88 7.42 -7.33
CA PHE A 150 -5.00 6.25 -7.29
C PHE A 150 -4.35 5.98 -8.66
N THR A 151 -5.08 6.13 -9.76
CA THR A 151 -4.52 5.95 -11.11
C THR A 151 -3.49 7.02 -11.44
N GLN A 152 -3.74 8.28 -11.07
CA GLN A 152 -2.76 9.35 -11.18
C GLN A 152 -1.49 8.98 -10.43
N TYR A 153 -1.58 8.64 -9.15
CA TYR A 153 -0.44 8.26 -8.33
C TYR A 153 0.30 7.04 -8.91
N LYS A 154 -0.42 6.01 -9.34
CA LYS A 154 0.17 4.82 -9.95
C LYS A 154 1.01 5.15 -11.20
N ASN A 155 0.57 6.13 -12.00
CA ASN A 155 1.22 6.49 -13.24
C ASN A 155 2.36 7.51 -13.05
N THR A 156 2.21 8.46 -12.13
CA THR A 156 3.14 9.59 -11.96
C THR A 156 4.00 9.51 -10.71
N GLY A 157 3.56 8.75 -9.69
CA GLY A 157 4.14 8.75 -8.34
C GLY A 157 3.84 10.01 -7.53
N ILE A 158 2.96 10.89 -8.02
CA ILE A 158 2.69 12.23 -7.46
C ILE A 158 1.19 12.38 -7.14
N PHE A 159 0.89 13.08 -6.03
CA PHE A 159 -0.45 13.45 -5.58
C PHE A 159 -0.94 14.73 -6.24
#